data_AF-A0A5D3YNI2-F1
#
_entry.id   AF-A0A5D3YNI2-F1
#
_cell.length_a   1.000
_cell.length_b   1.000
_cell.length_c   1.000
_cell.angle_alpha   90.00
_cell.angle_beta   90.00
_cell.angle_gamma   90.00
#
_symmetry.space_group_name_H-M   'P 1'
#
loop_
_entity.id
_entity.type
_entity.pdbx_description
1 polymer ?
#
loop_
_entity_poly.entity_id
_entity_poly.type
_entity_poly.pdbx_seq_one_letter_code
_entity_poly.pdbx_strand_id
1 'polypeptide(L)'
;MTLSLLLNIATTIAVIIGAYVALRGLGEWKKQLKGNTEYDLARRTLIKTFKVRDAFLQVRNPFMSLKKEEGEEDLVKAEQREFQKRLDKLHSQWSELYVEILETEAIYGRETKNIFQSLIDCKKELESDIWMYFWLKGAYAGPGATVDDNPERVEANRRKVFQQSKDPEKDEITKELNSAVSKIEEFFRPKLKMK
;
A
#
# COMPACT_ATOMS: atom_id res chain seq x y z
N MET A 1 34.72 -54.44 -34.95
CA MET A 1 34.63 -53.20 -34.15
C MET A 1 35.05 -53.54 -32.72
N THR A 2 36.06 -52.88 -32.15
CA THR A 2 36.52 -53.19 -30.79
C THR A 2 35.53 -52.66 -29.76
N LEU A 3 35.29 -53.40 -28.68
CA LEU A 3 34.42 -53.01 -27.56
C LEU A 3 34.74 -51.60 -27.02
N SER A 4 36.02 -51.22 -27.07
CA SER A 4 36.51 -49.89 -26.68
C SER A 4 35.95 -48.75 -27.53
N LEU A 5 35.77 -48.95 -28.84
CA LEU A 5 35.23 -47.92 -29.73
C LEU A 5 33.75 -47.63 -29.42
N LEU A 6 32.97 -48.69 -29.16
CA LEU A 6 31.58 -48.59 -28.73
C LEU A 6 31.44 -47.82 -27.41
N LEU A 7 32.27 -48.15 -26.44
CA LEU A 7 32.26 -47.50 -25.13
C LEU A 7 32.54 -45.99 -25.28
N ASN A 8 33.56 -45.62 -26.06
CA ASN A 8 33.94 -44.23 -26.28
C ASN A 8 32.83 -43.40 -26.95
N ILE A 9 32.14 -43.98 -27.93
CA ILE A 9 30.99 -43.36 -28.59
C ILE A 9 29.85 -43.15 -27.58
N ALA A 10 29.55 -44.18 -26.78
CA ALA A 10 28.50 -44.11 -25.77
C ALA A 10 28.81 -43.04 -24.69
N THR A 11 30.04 -42.97 -24.19
CA THR A 11 30.45 -41.92 -23.24
C THR A 11 30.39 -40.52 -23.86
N THR A 12 30.77 -40.37 -25.13
CA THR A 12 30.70 -39.07 -25.81
C THR A 12 29.25 -38.59 -25.94
N ILE A 13 28.33 -39.48 -26.32
CA ILE A 13 26.89 -39.19 -26.40
C ILE A 13 26.35 -38.82 -25.00
N ALA A 14 26.72 -39.56 -23.97
CA ALA A 14 26.29 -39.29 -22.59
C ALA A 14 26.74 -37.90 -22.11
N VAL A 15 27.99 -37.50 -22.41
CA VAL A 15 28.51 -36.16 -22.07
C VAL A 15 27.74 -35.06 -22.81
N ILE A 16 27.44 -35.25 -24.10
CA ILE A 16 26.67 -34.28 -24.90
C ILE A 16 25.25 -34.11 -24.32
N ILE A 17 24.57 -35.22 -23.99
CA ILE A 17 23.24 -35.19 -23.38
C ILE A 17 23.30 -34.50 -22.02
N GLY A 18 24.29 -34.84 -21.18
CA GLY A 18 24.49 -34.21 -19.87
C GLY A 18 24.70 -32.71 -19.97
N ALA A 19 25.55 -32.25 -20.90
CA ALA A 19 25.78 -30.83 -21.14
C ALA A 19 24.51 -30.12 -21.62
N TYR A 20 23.73 -30.73 -22.50
CA TYR A 20 22.47 -30.19 -22.99
C TYR A 20 21.42 -30.04 -21.87
N VAL A 21 21.25 -31.07 -21.03
CA VAL A 21 20.33 -31.04 -19.88
C VAL A 21 20.76 -29.97 -18.88
N ALA A 22 22.06 -29.84 -18.59
CA ALA A 22 22.58 -28.80 -17.69
C ALA A 22 22.28 -27.39 -18.21
N LEU A 23 22.51 -27.13 -19.50
CA LEU A 23 22.21 -25.82 -20.11
C LEU A 23 20.72 -25.50 -20.09
N ARG A 24 19.84 -26.47 -20.38
CA ARG A 24 18.39 -26.28 -20.27
C ARG A 24 17.94 -26.07 -18.83
N GLY A 25 18.50 -26.82 -17.89
CA GLY A 25 18.21 -26.66 -16.46
C GLY A 25 18.54 -25.26 -15.94
N LEU A 26 19.69 -24.69 -16.34
CA LEU A 26 20.07 -23.32 -15.99
C LEU A 26 19.08 -22.28 -16.53
N GLY A 27 18.56 -22.48 -17.74
CA GLY A 27 17.57 -21.60 -18.34
C GLY A 27 16.26 -21.61 -17.57
N GLU A 28 15.73 -22.80 -17.28
CA GLU A 28 14.50 -22.94 -16.50
C GLU A 28 14.66 -22.46 -15.06
N TRP A 29 15.82 -22.70 -14.44
CA TRP A 29 16.09 -22.20 -13.10
C TRP A 29 16.08 -20.67 -13.02
N LYS A 30 16.68 -19.98 -13.99
CA LYS A 30 16.62 -18.51 -14.07
C LYS A 30 15.18 -17.99 -14.22
N LYS A 31 14.36 -18.65 -15.06
CA LYS A 31 12.94 -18.29 -15.22
C LYS A 31 12.17 -18.51 -13.92
N GLN A 32 12.42 -19.63 -13.25
CA GLN A 32 11.78 -19.97 -11.98
C GLN A 32 12.15 -18.97 -10.88
N LEU A 33 13.42 -18.58 -10.77
CA LEU A 33 13.87 -17.55 -9.83
C LEU A 33 13.16 -16.23 -10.08
N LYS A 34 13.11 -15.77 -11.33
CA LYS A 34 12.41 -14.53 -11.69
C LYS A 34 10.92 -14.62 -11.36
N GLY A 35 10.25 -15.70 -11.76
CA GLY A 35 8.83 -15.89 -11.48
C GLY A 35 8.51 -15.94 -9.98
N ASN A 36 9.37 -16.56 -9.18
CA ASN A 36 9.21 -16.61 -7.74
C ASN A 36 9.36 -15.23 -7.08
N THR A 37 10.36 -14.44 -7.50
CA THR A 37 10.54 -13.06 -7.03
C THR A 37 9.36 -12.18 -7.41
N GLU A 38 8.89 -12.25 -8.66
CA GLU A 38 7.76 -11.47 -9.13
C GLU A 38 6.45 -11.84 -8.40
N TYR A 39 6.23 -13.14 -8.16
CA TYR A 39 5.07 -13.63 -7.40
C TYR A 39 5.11 -13.13 -5.94
N ASP A 40 6.25 -13.27 -5.27
CA ASP A 40 6.40 -12.88 -3.87
C ASP A 40 6.21 -11.36 -3.68
N LEU A 41 6.86 -10.55 -4.52
CA LEU A 41 6.69 -9.10 -4.52
C LEU A 41 5.22 -8.71 -4.76
N ALA A 42 4.56 -9.32 -5.76
CA ALA A 42 3.16 -9.04 -6.06
C ALA A 42 2.25 -9.36 -4.86
N ARG A 43 2.49 -10.50 -4.20
CA ARG A 43 1.72 -10.94 -3.04
C ARG A 43 1.90 -9.99 -1.87
N ARG A 44 3.15 -9.65 -1.52
CA ARG A 44 3.47 -8.72 -0.41
C ARG A 44 2.88 -7.33 -0.66
N THR A 45 3.06 -6.81 -1.88
CA THR A 45 2.56 -5.49 -2.27
C THR A 45 1.04 -5.40 -2.13
N LEU A 46 0.31 -6.41 -2.60
CA LEU A 46 -1.16 -6.44 -2.51
C LEU A 46 -1.65 -6.51 -1.06
N ILE A 47 -1.06 -7.38 -0.25
CA ILE A 47 -1.40 -7.49 1.17
C ILE A 47 -1.19 -6.13 1.86
N LYS A 48 -0.05 -5.49 1.65
CA LYS A 48 0.27 -4.19 2.26
C LYS A 48 -0.63 -3.06 1.75
N THR A 49 -1.01 -3.10 0.47
CA THR A 49 -2.01 -2.18 -0.11
C THR A 49 -3.35 -2.30 0.62
N PHE A 50 -3.83 -3.53 0.86
CA PHE A 50 -5.07 -3.74 1.60
C PHE A 50 -4.98 -3.29 3.05
N LYS A 51 -3.86 -3.54 3.72
CA LYS A 51 -3.65 -3.05 5.09
C LYS A 51 -3.67 -1.51 5.16
N VAL A 52 -3.09 -0.82 4.17
CA VAL A 52 -3.15 0.65 4.07
C VAL A 52 -4.59 1.11 3.85
N ARG A 53 -5.34 0.49 2.93
CA ARG A 53 -6.77 0.78 2.72
C ARG A 53 -7.55 0.65 4.02
N ASP A 54 -7.38 -0.46 4.73
CA ASP A 54 -8.14 -0.73 5.96
C ASP A 54 -7.74 0.24 7.07
N ALA A 55 -6.45 0.57 7.21
CA ALA A 55 -5.98 1.58 8.16
C ALA A 55 -6.52 2.98 7.82
N PHE A 56 -6.59 3.35 6.54
CA PHE A 56 -7.17 4.61 6.08
C PHE A 56 -8.65 4.72 6.47
N LEU A 57 -9.44 3.67 6.25
CA LEU A 57 -10.84 3.64 6.65
C LEU A 57 -11.02 3.70 8.17
N GLN A 58 -10.09 3.10 8.93
CA GLN A 58 -10.09 3.20 10.40
C GLN A 58 -9.80 4.62 10.88
N VAL A 59 -8.92 5.38 10.22
CA VAL A 59 -8.71 6.81 10.54
C VAL A 59 -10.01 7.58 10.38
N ARG A 60 -10.72 7.37 9.26
CA ARG A 60 -11.98 8.07 8.93
C ARG A 60 -13.22 7.57 9.68
N ASN A 61 -13.08 6.58 10.56
CA ASN A 61 -14.21 6.01 11.28
C ASN A 61 -14.79 7.05 12.26
N PRO A 62 -16.08 7.45 12.13
CA PRO A 62 -16.69 8.47 12.99
C PRO A 62 -16.82 8.05 14.45
N PHE A 63 -16.77 6.75 14.76
CA PHE A 63 -16.84 6.28 16.14
C PHE A 63 -15.46 6.36 16.80
N MET A 64 -15.32 7.27 17.77
CA MET A 64 -14.10 7.47 18.54
C MET A 64 -14.39 7.37 20.04
N SER A 65 -13.56 6.61 20.76
CA SER A 65 -13.62 6.55 22.22
C SER A 65 -12.68 7.62 22.77
N LEU A 66 -13.23 8.79 23.09
CA LEU A 66 -12.48 9.87 23.73
C LEU A 66 -12.37 9.58 25.22
N LYS A 67 -11.23 9.00 25.64
CA LYS A 67 -10.88 8.92 27.06
C LYS A 67 -10.16 10.22 27.42
N LYS A 68 -10.76 11.01 28.32
CA LYS A 68 -10.06 12.12 28.97
C LYS A 68 -9.04 11.52 29.94
N GLU A 69 -7.81 12.01 29.93
CA GLU A 69 -6.90 11.74 31.05
C GLU A 69 -7.42 12.45 32.31
N GLU A 70 -7.02 11.99 33.50
CA GLU A 70 -7.51 12.55 34.77
C GLU A 70 -7.19 14.05 34.84
N GLY A 71 -8.23 14.90 34.74
CA GLY A 71 -8.12 16.37 34.75
C GLY A 71 -9.10 17.08 33.81
N GLU A 72 -9.00 18.41 33.73
CA GLU A 72 -9.72 19.27 32.77
C GLU A 72 -9.03 19.27 31.39
N GLU A 73 -8.88 18.10 30.78
CA GLU A 73 -8.34 18.05 29.43
C GLU A 73 -9.35 18.59 28.40
N ASP A 74 -8.89 19.53 27.56
CA ASP A 74 -9.62 20.06 26.42
C ASP A 74 -10.04 18.92 25.47
N LEU A 75 -11.32 18.91 25.08
CA LEU A 75 -11.89 17.92 24.17
C LEU A 75 -11.16 17.87 22.82
N VAL A 76 -10.69 19.02 22.33
CA VAL A 76 -9.94 19.09 21.06
C VAL A 76 -8.62 18.34 21.18
N LYS A 77 -7.92 18.45 22.32
CA LYS A 77 -6.66 17.73 22.57
C LYS A 77 -6.88 16.23 22.72
N ALA A 78 -7.93 15.83 23.43
CA ALA A 78 -8.28 14.41 23.55
C ALA A 78 -8.58 13.77 22.17
N GLU A 79 -9.28 14.50 21.30
CA GLU A 79 -9.56 14.07 19.94
C GLU A 79 -8.31 14.04 19.05
N GLN A 80 -7.43 15.05 19.14
CA GLN A 80 -6.13 15.05 18.44
C GLN A 80 -5.30 13.83 18.79
N ARG A 81 -5.22 13.48 20.08
CA ARG A 81 -4.48 12.29 20.53
C ARG A 81 -5.06 11.00 19.97
N GLU A 82 -6.39 10.88 19.91
CA GLU A 82 -7.04 9.70 19.33
C GLU A 82 -6.82 9.61 17.81
N PHE A 83 -6.90 10.74 17.09
CA PHE A 83 -6.53 10.79 15.68
C PHE A 83 -5.06 10.44 15.46
N GLN A 84 -4.15 10.93 16.31
CA GLN A 84 -2.73 10.62 16.21
C GLN A 84 -2.48 9.11 16.31
N LYS A 85 -3.10 8.41 17.26
CA LYS A 85 -2.98 6.94 17.35
C LYS A 85 -3.42 6.22 16.08
N ARG A 86 -4.51 6.70 15.46
CA ARG A 86 -5.01 6.13 14.20
C ARG A 86 -4.07 6.41 13.04
N LEU A 87 -3.54 7.64 12.96
CA LEU A 87 -2.55 8.05 11.98
C LEU A 87 -1.23 7.28 12.15
N ASP A 88 -0.76 7.06 13.36
CA ASP A 88 0.45 6.27 13.63
C ASP A 88 0.32 4.85 13.06
N LYS A 89 -0.86 4.23 13.23
CA LYS A 89 -1.17 2.93 12.63
C LYS A 89 -1.14 2.99 11.10
N LEU A 90 -1.75 4.02 10.50
CA LEU A 90 -1.70 4.24 9.05
C LEU A 90 -0.27 4.46 8.56
N HIS A 91 0.54 5.28 9.25
CA HIS A 91 1.94 5.57 8.93
C HIS A 91 2.82 4.33 9.00
N SER A 92 2.59 3.48 10.01
CA SER A 92 3.26 2.19 10.12
C SER A 92 2.96 1.30 8.90
N GLN A 93 1.68 1.13 8.55
CA GLN A 93 1.29 0.34 7.38
C GLN A 93 1.77 0.96 6.05
N TRP A 94 1.76 2.29 5.98
CA TRP A 94 2.26 3.03 4.83
C TRP A 94 3.76 2.82 4.62
N SER A 95 4.55 2.86 5.70
CA SER A 95 6.00 2.64 5.64
C SER A 95 6.31 1.23 5.12
N GLU A 96 5.55 0.22 5.57
CA GLU A 96 5.65 -1.14 5.05
C GLU A 96 5.35 -1.23 3.56
N LEU A 97 4.28 -0.58 3.08
CA LEU A 97 3.93 -0.54 1.66
C LEU A 97 4.97 0.24 0.84
N TYR A 98 5.50 1.33 1.37
CA TYR A 98 6.46 2.17 0.66
C TYR A 98 7.74 1.41 0.29
N VAL A 99 8.19 0.51 1.17
CA VAL A 99 9.31 -0.40 0.86
C VAL A 99 9.00 -1.25 -0.38
N GLU A 100 7.78 -1.78 -0.48
CA GLU A 100 7.36 -2.57 -1.64
C GLU A 100 7.24 -1.73 -2.92
N ILE A 101 6.82 -0.47 -2.80
CA ILE A 101 6.77 0.46 -3.93
C ILE A 101 8.19 0.66 -4.50
N LEU A 102 9.18 0.86 -3.62
CA LEU A 102 10.58 1.01 -4.01
C LEU A 102 11.14 -0.28 -4.64
N GLU A 103 10.81 -1.44 -4.08
CA GLU A 103 11.20 -2.73 -4.64
C GLU A 103 10.53 -2.99 -5.99
N THR A 104 9.25 -2.61 -6.14
CA THR A 104 8.52 -2.67 -7.41
C THR A 104 9.18 -1.79 -8.46
N GLU A 105 9.57 -0.57 -8.12
CA GLU A 105 10.32 0.32 -9.01
C GLU A 105 11.67 -0.27 -9.42
N ALA A 106 12.37 -0.94 -8.50
CA ALA A 106 13.64 -1.59 -8.79
C ALA A 106 13.51 -2.81 -9.73
N ILE A 107 12.43 -3.59 -9.61
CA ILE A 107 12.22 -4.82 -10.40
C ILE A 107 11.54 -4.54 -11.74
N TYR A 108 10.55 -3.64 -11.78
CA TYR A 108 9.70 -3.42 -12.94
C TYR A 108 9.94 -2.10 -13.67
N GLY A 109 10.70 -1.15 -13.08
CA GLY A 109 10.98 0.15 -13.69
C GLY A 109 10.24 1.31 -13.01
N ARG A 110 10.70 2.55 -13.28
CA ARG A 110 10.21 3.76 -12.60
C ARG A 110 8.77 4.12 -12.93
N GLU A 111 8.29 3.68 -14.08
CA GLU A 111 6.91 3.86 -14.53
C GLU A 111 5.89 3.19 -13.60
N THR A 112 6.27 2.15 -12.84
CA THR A 112 5.35 1.47 -11.93
C THR A 112 4.96 2.33 -10.74
N LYS A 113 5.72 3.36 -10.42
CA LYS A 113 5.37 4.33 -9.37
C LYS A 113 4.02 5.00 -9.64
N ASN A 114 3.69 5.23 -10.92
CA ASN A 114 2.43 5.86 -11.32
C ASN A 114 1.19 5.03 -10.93
N ILE A 115 1.36 3.71 -10.78
CA ILE A 115 0.29 2.79 -10.35
C ILE A 115 -0.17 3.13 -8.92
N PHE A 116 0.76 3.57 -8.07
CA PHE A 116 0.51 3.92 -6.68
C PHE A 116 0.11 5.38 -6.48
N GLN A 117 0.23 6.22 -7.51
CA GLN A 117 0.09 7.67 -7.38
C GLN A 117 -1.28 8.07 -6.81
N SER A 118 -2.36 7.47 -7.31
CA SER A 118 -3.71 7.72 -6.77
C SER A 118 -3.82 7.37 -5.27
N LEU A 119 -3.18 6.29 -4.82
CA LEU A 119 -3.20 5.91 -3.39
C LEU A 119 -2.36 6.87 -2.54
N ILE A 120 -1.22 7.33 -3.08
CA ILE A 120 -0.36 8.35 -2.46
C ILE A 120 -1.14 9.66 -2.28
N ASP A 121 -1.90 10.06 -3.29
CA ASP A 121 -2.67 11.30 -3.26
C ASP A 121 -3.82 11.20 -2.25
N CYS A 122 -4.58 10.09 -2.22
CA CYS A 122 -5.59 9.86 -1.18
C CYS A 122 -5.00 10.01 0.24
N LYS A 123 -3.81 9.43 0.51
CA LYS A 123 -3.15 9.56 1.82
C LYS A 123 -2.85 11.02 2.16
N LYS A 124 -2.23 11.76 1.23
CA LYS A 124 -1.84 13.16 1.44
C LYS A 124 -3.06 14.05 1.69
N GLU A 125 -4.13 13.83 0.93
CA GLU A 125 -5.38 14.56 1.07
C GLU A 125 -5.99 14.30 2.46
N LEU A 126 -6.07 13.04 2.91
CA LEU A 126 -6.56 12.71 4.25
C LEU A 126 -5.76 13.42 5.35
N GLU A 127 -4.43 13.40 5.26
CA GLU A 127 -3.56 14.07 6.24
C GLU A 127 -3.79 15.58 6.25
N SER A 128 -3.95 16.18 5.07
CA SER A 128 -4.23 17.60 4.91
C SER A 128 -5.62 17.98 5.44
N ASP A 129 -6.62 17.14 5.21
CA ASP A 129 -7.99 17.34 5.68
C ASP A 129 -8.09 17.21 7.20
N ILE A 130 -7.36 16.26 7.81
CA ILE A 130 -7.27 16.14 9.28
C ILE A 130 -6.56 17.35 9.88
N TRP A 131 -5.48 17.82 9.25
CA TRP A 131 -4.79 19.04 9.70
C TRP A 131 -5.75 20.24 9.66
N MET A 132 -6.46 20.42 8.55
CA MET A 132 -7.47 21.47 8.38
C MET A 132 -8.60 21.36 9.39
N TYR A 133 -9.05 20.14 9.71
CA TYR A 133 -10.09 19.89 10.70
C TYR A 133 -9.72 20.42 12.08
N PHE A 134 -8.49 20.17 12.53
CA PHE A 134 -8.01 20.70 13.80
C PHE A 134 -7.68 22.19 13.74
N TRP A 135 -7.26 22.70 12.58
CA TRP A 135 -7.10 24.14 12.36
C TRP A 135 -8.44 24.88 12.55
N LEU A 136 -9.52 24.40 11.93
CA LEU A 136 -10.87 24.97 12.05
C LEU A 136 -11.47 24.84 13.46
N LYS A 137 -10.93 23.95 14.29
CA LYS A 137 -11.24 23.87 15.73
C LYS A 137 -10.37 24.78 16.61
N GLY A 138 -9.45 25.54 16.01
CA GLY A 138 -8.53 26.42 16.74
C GLY A 138 -7.40 25.69 17.45
N ALA A 139 -7.17 24.41 17.17
CA ALA A 139 -6.16 23.61 17.88
C ALA A 139 -4.72 24.14 17.70
N TYR A 140 -4.50 24.90 16.63
CA TYR A 140 -3.20 25.51 16.29
C TYR A 140 -3.23 27.04 16.34
N ALA A 141 -4.35 27.63 16.79
CA ALA A 141 -4.52 29.08 16.83
C ALA A 141 -3.64 29.68 17.94
N GLY A 142 -2.72 30.56 17.55
CA GLY A 142 -1.94 31.35 18.51
C GLY A 142 -2.76 32.51 19.10
N PRO A 143 -2.23 33.20 20.12
CA PRO A 143 -2.87 34.39 20.69
C PRO A 143 -3.19 35.42 19.60
N GLY A 144 -4.46 35.84 19.52
CA GLY A 144 -4.94 36.83 18.54
C GLY A 144 -5.23 36.29 17.14
N ALA A 145 -5.11 34.98 16.90
CA ALA A 145 -5.52 34.38 15.63
C ALA A 145 -7.05 34.30 15.50
N THR A 146 -7.57 34.68 14.33
CA THR A 146 -8.98 34.43 13.97
C THR A 146 -9.08 33.05 13.34
N VAL A 147 -9.85 32.16 13.97
CA VAL A 147 -10.19 30.85 13.42
C VAL A 147 -11.38 31.02 12.48
N ASP A 148 -11.31 30.41 11.30
CA ASP A 148 -12.46 30.36 10.40
C ASP A 148 -13.51 29.41 10.97
N ASP A 149 -14.67 29.98 11.33
CA ASP A 149 -15.80 29.30 11.92
C ASP A 149 -17.01 29.20 10.96
N ASN A 150 -16.79 29.45 9.66
CA ASN A 150 -17.86 29.34 8.66
C ASN A 150 -18.49 27.93 8.70
N PRO A 151 -19.80 27.81 9.02
CA PRO A 151 -20.44 26.50 9.22
C PRO A 151 -20.37 25.59 8.00
N GLU A 152 -20.45 26.15 6.79
CA GLU A 152 -20.40 25.38 5.55
C GLU A 152 -18.99 24.80 5.32
N ARG A 153 -17.94 25.59 5.60
CA ARG A 153 -16.55 25.13 5.47
C ARG A 153 -16.20 24.07 6.51
N VAL A 154 -16.64 24.27 7.76
CA VAL A 154 -16.43 23.30 8.84
C VAL A 154 -17.10 21.97 8.51
N GLU A 155 -18.36 21.99 8.08
CA GLU A 155 -19.07 20.76 7.71
C GLU A 155 -18.48 20.12 6.45
N ALA A 156 -18.08 20.91 5.44
CA ALA A 156 -17.44 20.38 4.25
C ALA A 156 -16.13 19.64 4.56
N ASN A 157 -15.27 20.20 5.41
CA ASN A 157 -14.05 19.51 5.83
C ASN A 157 -14.35 18.29 6.73
N ARG A 158 -15.33 18.39 7.63
CA ARG A 158 -15.78 17.25 8.45
C ARG A 158 -16.20 16.05 7.58
N ARG A 159 -16.84 16.30 6.43
CA ARG A 159 -17.23 15.23 5.48
C ARG A 159 -16.06 14.52 4.82
N LYS A 160 -14.93 15.21 4.65
CA LYS A 160 -13.72 14.60 4.12
C LYS A 160 -13.02 13.73 5.17
N VAL A 161 -12.94 14.25 6.40
CA VAL A 161 -12.30 13.55 7.52
C VAL A 161 -13.05 12.31 7.95
N PHE A 162 -14.38 12.37 8.05
CA PHE A 162 -15.18 11.24 8.52
C PHE A 162 -15.93 10.56 7.39
N GLN A 163 -16.01 9.23 7.47
CA GLN A 163 -16.84 8.44 6.57
C GLN A 163 -18.32 8.81 6.75
N GLN A 164 -18.99 9.17 5.65
CA GLN A 164 -20.39 9.60 5.66
C GLN A 164 -21.38 8.44 5.60
N SER A 165 -20.98 7.32 5.00
CA SER A 165 -21.82 6.16 4.77
C SER A 165 -21.00 4.88 4.78
N LYS A 166 -21.61 3.78 5.26
CA LYS A 166 -21.03 2.43 5.13
C LYS A 166 -21.03 1.94 3.68
N ASP A 167 -21.92 2.47 2.85
CA ASP A 167 -21.98 2.23 1.41
C ASP A 167 -20.90 3.07 0.71
N PRO A 168 -19.86 2.46 0.11
CA PRO A 168 -18.77 3.15 -0.57
C PRO A 168 -19.23 4.07 -1.71
N GLU A 169 -20.34 3.75 -2.38
CA GLU A 169 -20.85 4.57 -3.49
C GLU A 169 -21.43 5.91 -3.03
N LYS A 170 -21.65 6.06 -1.72
CA LYS A 170 -22.17 7.28 -1.09
C LYS A 170 -21.10 8.06 -0.34
N ASP A 171 -19.83 7.64 -0.42
CA ASP A 171 -18.69 8.32 0.20
C ASP A 171 -17.56 8.45 -0.83
N GLU A 172 -17.46 9.64 -1.44
CA GLU A 172 -16.56 9.93 -2.56
C GLU A 172 -15.10 9.57 -2.24
N ILE A 173 -14.63 9.89 -1.03
CA ILE A 173 -13.27 9.57 -0.58
C ILE A 173 -13.04 8.05 -0.49
N THR A 174 -14.00 7.28 0.01
CA THR A 174 -13.91 5.81 0.03
C THR A 174 -13.93 5.23 -1.38
N LYS A 175 -14.74 5.81 -2.28
CA LYS A 175 -14.78 5.42 -3.69
C LYS A 175 -13.44 5.66 -4.38
N GLU A 176 -12.84 6.82 -4.20
CA GLU A 176 -11.52 7.17 -4.73
C GLU A 176 -10.42 6.23 -4.18
N LEU A 177 -10.42 5.97 -2.87
CA LEU A 177 -9.52 5.01 -2.24
C LEU A 177 -9.65 3.61 -2.88
N ASN A 178 -10.88 3.11 -3.04
CA ASN A 178 -11.14 1.80 -3.62
C ASN A 178 -10.75 1.74 -5.11
N SER A 179 -10.92 2.83 -5.84
CA SER A 179 -10.43 2.95 -7.22
C SER A 179 -8.91 2.90 -7.28
N ALA A 180 -8.22 3.62 -6.38
CA ALA A 180 -6.76 3.60 -6.28
C ALA A 180 -6.23 2.19 -5.95
N VAL A 181 -6.87 1.50 -5.00
CA VAL A 181 -6.54 0.10 -4.66
C VAL A 181 -6.78 -0.83 -5.86
N SER A 182 -7.90 -0.67 -6.58
CA SER A 182 -8.21 -1.48 -7.76
C SER A 182 -7.15 -1.37 -8.85
N LYS A 183 -6.61 -0.17 -9.11
CA LYS A 183 -5.52 0.03 -10.09
C LYS A 183 -4.27 -0.79 -9.72
N ILE A 184 -3.94 -0.85 -8.43
CA ILE A 184 -2.81 -1.66 -7.93
C ILE A 184 -3.14 -3.16 -8.09
N GLU A 185 -4.36 -3.57 -7.76
CA GLU A 185 -4.83 -4.94 -7.96
C GLU A 185 -4.72 -5.40 -9.41
N GLU A 186 -5.17 -4.59 -10.35
CA GLU A 186 -5.13 -4.89 -11.79
C GLU A 186 -3.70 -5.17 -12.29
N PHE A 187 -2.71 -4.45 -11.75
CA PHE A 187 -1.32 -4.65 -12.14
C PHE A 187 -0.68 -5.93 -11.54
N PHE A 188 -0.99 -6.25 -10.28
CA PHE A 188 -0.33 -7.34 -9.56
C PHE A 188 -1.08 -8.67 -9.62
N ARG A 189 -2.41 -8.66 -9.71
CA ARG A 189 -3.23 -9.89 -9.74
C ARG A 189 -2.84 -10.85 -10.87
N PRO A 190 -2.48 -10.40 -12.10
CA PRO A 190 -1.99 -11.31 -13.14
C PRO A 190 -0.69 -12.04 -12.77
N LYS A 191 0.16 -11.45 -11.93
CA LYS A 191 1.45 -12.00 -11.49
C LYS A 191 1.30 -13.07 -10.40
N LEU A 192 0.13 -13.15 -9.78
CA LEU A 192 -0.22 -14.20 -8.82
C LEU A 192 -0.73 -15.48 -9.47
N LYS A 193 -1.10 -15.45 -10.75
CA LYS A 193 -1.51 -16.63 -11.49
C LYS A 193 -0.26 -17.33 -12.01
N MET A 194 0.01 -18.55 -11.54
CA MET A 194 1.05 -19.39 -12.13
C MET A 194 0.74 -19.58 -13.62
N LYS A 195 1.73 -19.29 -14.48
CA LYS A 195 1.76 -19.75 -15.87
C LYS A 195 2.48 -21.08 -15.95
#